data_AF-A0A1Y4WJ28-F1
#
_entry.id   AF-A0A1Y4WJ28-F1
#
_cell.length_a   1.000
_cell.length_b   1.000
_cell.length_c   1.000
_cell.angle_alpha   90.00
_cell.angle_beta   90.00
_cell.angle_gamma   90.00
#
_symmetry.space_group_name_H-M   'P 1'
#
loop_
_entity.id
_entity.type
_entity.pdbx_description
1 polymer ?
#
loop_
_entity_poly.entity_id
_entity_poly.type
_entity_poly.pdbx_seq_one_letter_code
_entity_poly.pdbx_strand_id
1 'polypeptide(L)'
;MIKAGNKQINDSGFAVVTETISGNARQAVILELPGGIDDETLASLCAGPIEVLDADGNTVQSHVGPFRISTHSLKLVRTDVNGDVAALTARVTELEAELSTQVSAKESALNELASVTAQLVDLKSSVQTVGTVTTPVFGADNLQAEQ
;
A
#
# COMPACT_ATOMS: atom_id res chain seq x y z
N MET A 1 34.65 12.72 2.06
CA MET A 1 34.63 13.00 0.61
C MET A 1 35.82 12.32 -0.01
N ILE A 2 35.71 11.84 -1.24
CA ILE A 2 36.86 11.33 -1.98
C ILE A 2 37.06 12.09 -3.29
N LYS A 3 38.25 11.99 -3.86
CA LYS A 3 38.60 12.54 -5.17
C LYS A 3 39.30 11.48 -6.00
N ALA A 4 38.90 11.36 -7.26
CA ALA A 4 39.53 10.50 -8.25
C ALA A 4 39.78 11.33 -9.52
N GLY A 5 41.06 11.54 -9.86
CA GLY A 5 41.43 12.49 -10.90
C GLY A 5 40.89 13.90 -10.59
N ASN A 6 40.08 14.45 -11.48
CA ASN A 6 39.44 15.77 -11.30
C ASN A 6 38.02 15.68 -10.71
N LYS A 7 37.54 14.48 -10.37
CA LYS A 7 36.19 14.25 -9.86
C LYS A 7 36.20 14.23 -8.34
N GLN A 8 35.42 15.11 -7.71
CA GLN A 8 35.11 15.03 -6.29
C GLN A 8 33.79 14.29 -6.12
N ILE A 9 33.79 13.31 -5.22
CA ILE A 9 32.66 12.43 -4.95
C ILE A 9 32.28 12.63 -3.47
N ASN A 10 31.08 13.16 -3.26
CA ASN A 10 30.52 13.36 -1.93
C ASN A 10 29.66 12.16 -1.55
N ASP A 11 30.33 11.10 -1.12
CA ASP A 11 29.70 9.95 -0.48
C ASP A 11 30.00 9.97 1.01
N SER A 12 28.96 10.07 1.84
CA SER A 12 29.07 10.04 3.30
C SER A 12 29.15 8.62 3.86
N GLY A 13 28.78 7.61 3.06
CA GLY A 13 28.84 6.19 3.38
C GLY A 13 30.09 5.48 2.86
N PHE A 14 31.06 6.20 2.27
CA PHE A 14 32.25 5.58 1.70
C PHE A 14 33.06 4.84 2.77
N ALA A 15 33.63 3.70 2.39
CA ALA A 15 34.48 2.92 3.27
C ALA A 15 35.69 2.37 2.51
N VAL A 16 36.86 2.37 3.18
CA VAL A 16 38.03 1.64 2.71
C VAL A 16 38.21 0.41 3.60
N VAL A 17 38.02 -0.77 3.03
CA VAL A 17 38.11 -2.06 3.74
C VAL A 17 39.26 -2.89 3.19
N THR A 18 39.69 -3.89 3.94
CA THR A 18 40.63 -4.91 3.45
C THR A 18 39.89 -6.23 3.31
N GLU A 19 39.86 -6.77 2.09
CA GLU A 19 39.21 -8.03 1.76
C GLU A 19 40.24 -9.08 1.34
N THR A 20 39.98 -10.35 1.64
CA THR A 20 40.82 -11.45 1.15
C THR A 20 40.24 -12.00 -0.13
N ILE A 21 40.89 -11.72 -1.27
CA ILE A 21 40.48 -12.22 -2.59
C ILE A 21 41.50 -13.25 -3.06
N SER A 22 41.05 -14.49 -3.25
CA SER A 22 41.91 -15.62 -3.63
C SER A 22 43.13 -15.78 -2.71
N GLY A 23 42.92 -15.67 -1.40
CA GLY A 23 43.97 -15.81 -0.39
C GLY A 23 44.89 -14.60 -0.21
N ASN A 24 44.69 -13.50 -0.95
CA ASN A 24 45.49 -12.28 -0.85
C ASN A 24 44.67 -11.14 -0.25
N ALA A 25 45.21 -10.47 0.77
CA ALA A 25 44.64 -9.25 1.31
C ALA A 25 44.72 -8.12 0.27
N ARG A 26 43.60 -7.48 0.00
CA ARG A 26 43.45 -6.39 -0.97
C ARG A 26 42.63 -5.27 -0.33
N GLN A 27 43.01 -4.03 -0.57
CA GLN A 27 42.16 -2.89 -0.22
C GLN A 27 41.00 -2.81 -1.20
N ALA A 28 39.80 -2.55 -0.69
CA ALA A 28 38.61 -2.27 -1.47
C ALA A 28 38.01 -0.94 -1.01
N VAL A 29 37.55 -0.14 -1.96
CA VAL A 29 36.83 1.10 -1.71
C VAL A 29 35.37 0.84 -2.05
N ILE A 30 34.48 1.07 -1.10
CA ILE A 30 33.03 0.94 -1.25
C ILE A 30 32.46 2.35 -1.37
N LEU A 31 31.63 2.55 -2.41
CA LEU A 31 30.97 3.81 -2.70
C LEU A 31 29.47 3.59 -2.91
N GLU A 32 28.66 4.42 -2.26
CA GLU A 32 27.21 4.50 -2.46
C GLU A 32 26.86 5.87 -3.07
N LEU A 33 26.59 5.87 -4.39
CA LEU A 33 26.37 7.10 -5.14
C LEU A 33 24.90 7.27 -5.53
N PRO A 34 24.23 8.35 -5.08
CA PRO A 34 22.87 8.64 -5.52
C PRO A 34 22.87 8.97 -7.01
N GLY A 35 22.06 8.24 -7.80
CA GLY A 35 22.00 8.41 -9.25
C GLY A 35 23.04 7.60 -10.05
N GLY A 36 23.88 6.80 -9.38
CA GLY A 36 24.86 5.93 -10.03
C GLY A 36 26.20 6.61 -10.30
N ILE A 37 26.95 6.07 -11.26
CA ILE A 37 28.30 6.50 -11.62
C ILE A 37 28.38 6.73 -13.13
N ASP A 38 28.91 7.87 -13.56
CA ASP A 38 29.18 8.14 -14.98
C ASP A 38 30.52 7.52 -15.45
N ASP A 39 30.67 7.37 -16.77
CA ASP A 39 31.83 6.71 -17.37
C ASP A 39 33.15 7.42 -17.06
N GLU A 40 33.15 8.76 -16.96
CA GLU A 40 34.35 9.55 -16.69
C GLU A 40 34.82 9.38 -15.24
N THR A 41 33.87 9.36 -14.31
CA THR A 41 34.11 9.11 -12.88
C THR A 41 34.55 7.68 -12.66
N LEU A 42 33.92 6.72 -13.35
CA LEU A 42 34.33 5.32 -13.33
C LEU A 42 35.76 5.13 -13.85
N ALA A 43 36.09 5.75 -14.98
CA ALA A 43 37.44 5.72 -15.54
C ALA A 43 38.46 6.33 -14.59
N SER A 44 38.14 7.46 -13.96
CA SER A 44 39.02 8.11 -12.99
C SER A 44 39.25 7.25 -11.74
N LEU A 45 38.21 6.60 -11.23
CA LEU A 45 38.31 5.66 -10.12
C LEU A 45 39.16 4.43 -10.48
N CYS A 46 39.05 3.91 -11.70
CA CYS A 46 39.87 2.78 -12.15
C CYS A 46 41.34 3.17 -12.40
N ALA A 47 41.60 4.38 -12.92
CA ALA A 47 42.96 4.87 -13.12
C ALA A 47 43.66 5.16 -11.78
N GLY A 48 42.95 5.77 -10.83
CA GLY A 48 43.53 6.30 -9.60
C GLY A 48 44.44 7.53 -9.84
N PRO A 49 45.06 8.08 -8.77
CA PRO A 49 44.88 7.71 -7.38
C PRO A 49 43.48 8.09 -6.85
N ILE A 50 43.04 7.40 -5.79
CA ILE A 50 41.86 7.78 -5.00
C ILE A 50 42.35 8.48 -3.75
N GLU A 51 41.98 9.75 -3.61
CA GLU A 51 42.34 10.59 -2.47
C GLU A 51 41.14 10.74 -1.54
N VAL A 52 41.34 10.53 -0.24
CA VAL A 52 40.36 10.86 0.79
C VAL A 52 40.62 12.31 1.21
N LEU A 53 39.58 13.12 1.20
CA LEU A 53 39.64 14.55 1.52
C LEU A 53 39.01 14.84 2.89
N ASP A 54 39.61 15.75 3.65
CA ASP A 54 38.99 16.35 4.84
C ASP A 54 37.91 17.40 4.48
N ALA A 55 37.33 18.05 5.49
CA ALA A 55 36.30 19.07 5.31
C ALA A 55 36.80 20.34 4.59
N ASP A 56 38.11 20.60 4.66
CA ASP A 56 38.75 21.75 4.03
C ASP A 56 39.25 21.44 2.60
N GLY A 57 39.09 20.18 2.16
CA GLY A 57 39.49 19.71 0.84
C GLY A 57 40.94 19.24 0.74
N ASN A 58 41.66 19.10 1.85
CA ASN A 58 43.03 18.59 1.86
C ASN A 58 43.05 17.07 1.79
N THR A 59 44.03 16.51 1.08
CA THR A 59 44.23 15.05 1.01
C THR A 59 44.75 14.53 2.35
N VAL A 60 43.96 13.67 3.01
CA VAL A 60 44.35 12.98 4.26
C VAL A 60 44.86 11.56 4.02
N GLN A 61 44.45 10.94 2.91
CA GLN A 61 44.91 9.61 2.52
C GLN A 61 44.92 9.50 0.99
N SER A 62 45.88 8.76 0.44
CA SER A 62 45.97 8.51 -0.99
C SER A 62 46.18 7.03 -1.26
N HIS A 63 45.39 6.47 -2.17
CA HIS A 63 45.46 5.09 -2.64
C HIS A 63 45.86 5.09 -4.10
N VAL A 64 46.99 4.46 -4.41
CA VAL A 64 47.55 4.43 -5.77
C VAL A 64 46.93 3.27 -6.57
N GLY A 65 46.46 3.58 -7.77
CA GLY A 65 45.86 2.61 -8.71
C GLY A 65 46.91 1.80 -9.50
N PRO A 66 46.47 1.01 -10.49
CA PRO A 66 45.09 0.96 -11.01
C PRO A 66 44.15 0.12 -10.15
N PHE A 67 42.89 0.54 -10.08
CA PHE A 67 41.80 -0.17 -9.42
C PHE A 67 40.94 -0.91 -10.43
N ARG A 68 40.23 -1.93 -9.95
CA ARG A 68 39.23 -2.67 -10.71
C ARG A 68 37.93 -2.71 -9.94
N ILE A 69 36.81 -2.72 -10.66
CA ILE A 69 35.50 -2.90 -10.04
C ILE A 69 35.34 -4.37 -9.65
N SER A 70 35.20 -4.61 -8.34
CA SER A 70 34.94 -5.96 -7.81
C SER A 70 33.46 -6.32 -7.95
N THR A 71 32.57 -5.41 -7.56
CA THR A 71 31.12 -5.59 -7.57
C THR A 71 30.42 -4.27 -7.89
N HIS A 72 29.26 -4.34 -8.54
CA HIS A 72 28.37 -3.20 -8.74
C HIS A 72 26.93 -3.65 -8.44
N SER A 73 26.21 -2.87 -7.62
CA SER A 73 24.86 -3.22 -7.16
C SER A 73 23.93 -2.01 -7.19
N LEU A 74 22.68 -2.23 -7.55
CA LEU A 74 21.61 -1.24 -7.46
C LEU A 74 20.96 -1.32 -6.07
N LYS A 75 20.95 -0.20 -5.34
CA LYS A 75 20.23 -0.05 -4.07
C LYS A 75 18.98 0.79 -4.30
N LEU A 76 17.80 0.19 -4.13
CA LEU A 76 16.52 0.90 -4.15
C LEU A 76 16.18 1.36 -2.74
N VAL A 77 16.08 2.67 -2.55
CA VAL A 77 15.71 3.28 -1.27
C VAL A 77 14.38 4.01 -1.45
N ARG A 78 13.43 3.80 -0.53
CA ARG A 78 12.20 4.62 -0.51
C ARG A 78 12.57 6.05 -0.13
N THR A 79 12.19 7.00 -0.97
CA THR A 79 12.55 8.41 -0.80
C THR A 79 11.58 9.17 0.09
N ASP A 80 10.31 8.76 0.16
CA ASP A 80 9.27 9.49 0.91
C ASP A 80 8.31 8.57 1.67
N VAL A 81 8.81 8.04 2.79
CA VAL A 81 8.01 7.22 3.71
C VAL A 81 6.83 8.00 4.29
N ASN A 82 6.97 9.31 4.48
CA ASN A 82 5.90 10.14 5.03
C ASN A 82 4.77 10.33 4.01
N GLY A 83 5.12 10.52 2.73
CA GLY A 83 4.16 10.54 1.63
C GLY A 83 3.39 9.22 1.50
N ASP A 84 4.08 8.08 1.61
CA ASP A 84 3.45 6.76 1.62
C ASP A 84 2.41 6.62 2.75
N VAL A 85 2.77 7.05 3.97
CA VAL A 85 1.86 7.02 5.14
C VAL A 85 0.67 7.96 4.98
N ALA A 86 0.89 9.17 4.44
CA ALA A 86 -0.18 10.12 4.18
C ALA A 86 -1.18 9.57 3.15
N ALA A 87 -0.69 8.98 2.06
CA ALA A 87 -1.52 8.36 1.03
C ALA A 87 -2.35 7.19 1.59
N LEU A 88 -1.72 6.33 2.41
CA LEU A 88 -2.41 5.22 3.07
C LEU A 88 -3.48 5.73 4.05
N THR A 89 -3.17 6.75 4.83
CA THR A 89 -4.12 7.35 5.79
C THR A 89 -5.34 7.92 5.07
N ALA A 90 -5.13 8.67 3.99
CA ALA A 90 -6.23 9.20 3.17
C ALA A 90 -7.14 8.07 2.64
N ARG A 91 -6.53 6.96 2.17
CA ARG A 91 -7.29 5.81 1.68
C ARG A 91 -8.09 5.12 2.78
N VAL A 92 -7.54 5.00 3.99
CA VAL A 92 -8.26 4.43 5.14
C VAL A 92 -9.48 5.29 5.48
N THR A 93 -9.31 6.62 5.57
CA THR A 93 -10.43 7.53 5.86
C THR A 93 -11.54 7.46 4.79
N GLU A 94 -11.17 7.36 3.51
CA GLU A 94 -12.13 7.17 2.42
C GLU A 94 -12.92 5.86 2.56
N LEU A 95 -12.23 4.76 2.87
CA LEU A 95 -12.85 3.45 3.08
C LEU A 95 -13.76 3.44 4.32
N GLU A 96 -13.39 4.13 5.40
CA GLU A 96 -14.22 4.25 6.60
C GLU A 96 -15.51 5.05 6.32
N ALA A 97 -15.43 6.11 5.51
CA ALA A 97 -16.60 6.89 5.09
C ALA A 97 -17.56 6.08 4.19
N GLU A 98 -17.01 5.33 3.23
CA GLU A 98 -17.80 4.42 2.37
C GLU A 98 -18.47 3.33 3.22
N LEU A 99 -17.73 2.71 4.15
CA LEU A 99 -18.27 1.68 5.04
C LEU A 99 -19.44 2.21 5.89
N SER A 100 -19.33 3.40 6.45
CA SER A 100 -20.40 4.05 7.22
C SER A 100 -21.66 4.27 6.38
N THR A 101 -21.48 4.70 5.13
CA THR A 101 -22.57 4.90 4.18
C THR A 101 -23.28 3.58 3.86
N GLN A 102 -22.52 2.51 3.60
CA GLN A 102 -23.06 1.18 3.32
C GLN A 102 -23.78 0.57 4.53
N VAL A 103 -23.27 0.78 5.74
CA VAL A 103 -23.94 0.34 6.98
C VAL A 103 -25.30 1.03 7.12
N SER A 104 -25.36 2.34 6.91
CA SER A 104 -26.61 3.11 6.97
C SER A 104 -27.62 2.65 5.92
N ALA A 105 -27.17 2.43 4.68
CA ALA A 105 -28.02 1.93 3.60
C ALA A 105 -28.57 0.53 3.91
N LYS A 106 -27.74 -0.36 4.46
CA LYS A 106 -28.14 -1.70 4.91
C LYS A 106 -29.21 -1.64 6.01
N GLU A 107 -29.04 -0.77 7.01
CA GLU A 107 -30.03 -0.59 8.08
C GLU A 107 -31.38 -0.10 7.55
N SER A 108 -31.36 0.87 6.62
CA SER A 108 -32.58 1.34 5.95
C SER A 108 -33.29 0.21 5.21
N ALA A 109 -32.56 -0.59 4.42
CA ALA A 109 -33.12 -1.71 3.67
C ALA A 109 -33.71 -2.80 4.59
N LEU A 110 -33.09 -3.06 5.74
CA LEU A 110 -33.62 -4.00 6.74
C LEU A 110 -34.93 -3.50 7.36
N ASN A 111 -35.05 -2.21 7.64
CA ASN A 111 -36.28 -1.61 8.15
C ASN A 111 -37.42 -1.67 7.13
N GLU A 112 -37.12 -1.40 5.86
CA GLU A 112 -38.09 -1.55 4.75
C GLU A 112 -38.55 -3.01 4.61
N LEU A 113 -37.62 -3.97 4.64
CA LEU A 113 -37.95 -5.39 4.57
C LEU A 113 -38.85 -5.83 5.73
N ALA A 114 -38.59 -5.36 6.95
CA ALA A 114 -39.42 -5.65 8.11
C ALA A 114 -40.85 -5.09 7.95
N SER A 115 -40.98 -3.86 7.44
CA SER A 115 -42.27 -3.21 7.16
C SER A 115 -43.07 -3.98 6.10
N VAL A 116 -42.44 -4.34 4.97
CA VAL A 116 -43.07 -5.14 3.91
C VAL A 116 -43.51 -6.51 4.43
N THR A 117 -42.69 -7.15 5.25
CA THR A 117 -43.02 -8.44 5.86
C THR A 117 -44.25 -8.33 6.76
N ALA A 118 -44.35 -7.27 7.58
CA ALA A 118 -45.53 -7.02 8.41
C ALA A 118 -46.80 -6.82 7.56
N GLN A 119 -46.73 -5.97 6.54
CA GLN A 119 -47.85 -5.74 5.61
C GLN A 119 -48.32 -7.03 4.93
N LEU A 120 -47.38 -7.91 4.56
CA LEU A 120 -47.72 -9.20 3.95
C LEU A 120 -48.46 -10.13 4.93
N VAL A 121 -48.07 -10.14 6.21
CA VAL A 121 -48.75 -10.91 7.26
C VAL A 121 -50.17 -10.40 7.49
N ASP A 122 -50.36 -9.08 7.56
CA ASP A 122 -51.68 -8.45 7.74
C ASP A 122 -52.59 -8.72 6.54
N LEU A 123 -52.06 -8.61 5.32
CA LEU A 123 -52.80 -8.91 4.09
C LEU A 123 -53.21 -10.38 4.04
N LYS A 124 -52.32 -11.30 4.36
CA LYS A 124 -52.61 -12.74 4.43
C LYS A 124 -53.75 -13.03 5.40
N SER A 125 -53.72 -12.41 6.58
CA SER A 125 -54.76 -12.57 7.60
C SER A 125 -56.11 -12.03 7.12
N SER A 126 -56.11 -10.88 6.43
CA SER A 126 -57.31 -10.26 5.86
C SER A 126 -57.93 -11.08 4.74
N VAL A 127 -57.12 -11.73 3.90
CA VAL A 127 -57.63 -12.63 2.85
C VAL A 127 -58.24 -13.90 3.44
N GLN A 128 -57.66 -14.44 4.52
CA GLN A 128 -58.20 -15.63 5.20
C GLN A 128 -59.55 -15.39 5.86
N THR A 129 -59.76 -14.22 6.47
CA THR A 129 -61.05 -13.86 7.09
C THR A 129 -62.17 -13.66 6.08
N VAL A 130 -61.88 -13.15 4.89
CA VAL A 130 -62.86 -12.99 3.80
C VAL A 130 -63.25 -14.33 3.18
N GLY A 131 -62.32 -15.30 3.10
CA GLY A 131 -62.58 -16.64 2.56
C GLY A 131 -63.54 -17.50 3.38
N THR A 132 -63.77 -17.18 4.66
CA THR A 132 -64.68 -17.92 5.54
C THR A 132 -66.15 -17.46 5.51
N VAL A 133 -66.51 -16.46 4.69
CA VAL A 133 -67.90 -15.97 4.57
C VAL A 133 -68.60 -16.63 3.36
N THR A 134 -69.07 -17.86 3.55
CA THR A 134 -70.12 -18.51 2.73
C THR A 134 -70.99 -19.31 3.73
N THR A 135 -72.30 -19.20 3.88
CA THR A 135 -73.44 -18.69 3.09
C THR A 135 -74.52 -18.13 4.04
N PRO A 136 -75.29 -17.08 3.71
CA PRO A 136 -76.44 -16.68 4.53
C PRO A 136 -77.59 -17.71 4.40
N VAL A 137 -78.00 -18.30 5.53
CA VAL A 137 -79.26 -19.07 5.62
C VAL A 137 -80.41 -18.07 5.60
N PHE A 138 -80.98 -17.83 4.43
CA PHE A 138 -82.27 -17.13 4.31
C PHE A 138 -83.41 -18.10 4.62
N GLY A 139 -84.32 -17.66 5.48
CA GLY A 139 -85.30 -18.48 6.19
C GLY A 139 -86.31 -19.23 5.31
N ALA A 140 -86.76 -20.35 5.85
CA ALA A 140 -87.92 -21.09 5.40
C ALA A 140 -88.86 -21.30 6.60
N ASP A 141 -89.45 -20.20 7.10
CA ASP A 141 -90.59 -20.23 8.03
C ASP A 141 -91.80 -19.62 7.32
N ASN A 142 -92.30 -20.34 6.33
CA ASN A 142 -93.72 -20.30 5.96
C ASN A 142 -93.99 -21.41 4.95
N LEU A 143 -94.66 -22.48 5.38
CA LEU A 143 -95.63 -23.30 4.63
C LEU A 143 -95.76 -24.64 5.37
N GLN A 144 -96.80 -24.77 6.20
CA GLN A 144 -97.73 -25.89 6.14
C GLN A 144 -98.93 -25.62 7.07
N ALA A 145 -99.98 -25.10 6.46
CA ALA A 145 -101.33 -25.52 6.78
C ALA A 145 -101.66 -26.67 5.82
N GLU A 146 -102.10 -27.82 6.33
CA GLU A 146 -103.29 -28.56 5.87
C GLU A 146 -103.33 -29.98 6.46
N GLN A 147 -104.45 -30.23 7.16
CA GLN A 147 -105.12 -31.51 7.51
C GLN A 147 -104.57 -32.36 8.65
#